data_AF-A0A2V6FZP4-F1
#
_entry.id   AF-A0A2V6FZP4-F1
#
_cell.length_a   1.000
_cell.length_b   1.000
_cell.length_c   1.000
_cell.angle_alpha   90.00
_cell.angle_beta   90.00
_cell.angle_gamma   90.00
#
_symmetry.space_group_name_H-M   'P 1'
#
loop_
_entity.id
_entity.type
_entity.pdbx_description
1 polymer ?
#
loop_
_entity_poly.entity_id
_entity_poly.type
_entity_poly.pdbx_seq_one_letter_code
_entity_poly.pdbx_strand_id
1 'polypeptide(L)'
;MSVLVVGSIAIDTVKTPVEEYSELLGGSASYGALAASFFSPVRLVGIVGDDFPESEFQFWKSRKIDTEGVQRVKGKTFRWSGEYAWDL
;
A
#
# COMPACT_ATOMS: atom_id res chain seq x y z
N MET A 1 -12.64 1.13 19.69
CA MET A 1 -11.56 2.09 19.39
C MET A 1 -11.09 1.82 17.97
N SER A 2 -10.89 2.84 17.14
CA SER A 2 -10.34 2.71 15.77
C SER A 2 -8.86 3.00 15.73
N VAL A 3 -8.14 2.42 14.77
CA VAL A 3 -6.72 2.71 14.49
C VAL A 3 -6.64 3.64 13.27
N LEU A 4 -5.93 4.77 13.42
CA LEU A 4 -5.57 5.65 12.32
C LEU A 4 -4.16 5.30 11.84
N VAL A 5 -4.00 4.98 10.57
CA VAL A 5 -2.71 4.64 9.95
C VAL A 5 -2.31 5.74 8.96
N VAL A 6 -1.08 6.22 9.11
CA VAL A 6 -0.46 7.22 8.24
C VAL A 6 0.92 6.72 7.81
N GLY A 7 1.28 6.93 6.55
CA GLY A 7 2.58 6.55 6.01
C GLY A 7 2.55 6.51 4.49
N SER A 8 3.59 5.91 3.90
CA SER A 8 3.68 5.74 2.44
C SER A 8 2.64 4.74 1.94
N ILE A 9 1.95 5.09 0.85
CA ILE A 9 1.24 4.16 -0.03
C ILE A 9 2.04 4.11 -1.33
N ALA A 10 2.41 2.93 -1.78
CA ALA A 10 3.39 2.78 -2.85
C ALA A 10 2.97 1.76 -3.91
N ILE A 11 3.63 1.85 -5.07
CA ILE A 11 3.71 0.78 -6.05
C ILE A 11 5.15 0.28 -6.07
N ASP A 12 5.36 -0.97 -5.67
CA ASP A 12 6.69 -1.53 -5.46
C ASP A 12 7.12 -2.42 -6.63
N THR A 13 8.43 -2.43 -6.88
CA THR A 13 9.11 -3.43 -7.70
C THR A 13 10.06 -4.21 -6.81
N VAL A 14 9.79 -5.50 -6.65
CA VAL A 14 10.57 -6.37 -5.77
C VAL A 14 11.30 -7.40 -6.61
N LYS A 15 12.62 -7.38 -6.50
CA LYS A 15 13.51 -8.35 -7.12
C LYS A 15 14.07 -9.27 -6.05
N THR A 16 13.98 -10.56 -6.32
CA THR A 16 14.67 -11.61 -5.57
C THR A 16 15.75 -12.21 -6.47
N PRO A 17 16.60 -13.11 -5.96
CA PRO A 17 17.58 -13.78 -6.80
C PRO A 17 17.00 -14.70 -7.89
N VAL A 18 15.70 -15.05 -7.81
CA VAL A 18 15.05 -16.00 -8.72
C VAL A 18 14.00 -15.35 -9.62
N GLU A 19 13.36 -14.28 -9.16
CA GLU A 19 12.26 -13.63 -9.86
C GLU A 19 12.14 -12.15 -9.51
N GLU A 20 11.50 -11.39 -10.39
CA GLU A 20 11.18 -9.99 -10.20
C GLU A 20 9.71 -9.76 -10.51
N TYR A 21 9.04 -9.03 -9.63
CA TYR A 21 7.67 -8.58 -9.81
C TYR A 21 7.60 -7.07 -9.67
N SER A 22 6.89 -6.44 -10.60
CA SER A 22 6.59 -5.02 -10.62
C SER A 22 5.10 -4.78 -10.42
N GLU A 23 4.74 -3.51 -10.19
CA GLU A 23 3.35 -3.09 -9.98
C GLU A 23 2.67 -3.75 -8.77
N LEU A 24 3.45 -4.04 -7.73
CA LEU A 24 2.96 -4.61 -6.48
C LEU A 24 2.40 -3.51 -5.57
N LEU A 25 1.32 -3.79 -4.83
CA LEU A 25 0.90 -2.91 -3.75
C LEU A 25 2.00 -2.85 -2.68
N GLY A 26 2.44 -1.64 -2.37
CA GLY A 26 3.55 -1.38 -1.49
C GLY A 26 3.27 -0.34 -0.40
N GLY A 27 4.32 -0.02 0.34
CA GLY A 27 4.31 1.10 1.30
C GLY A 27 3.84 0.72 2.71
N SER A 28 4.50 1.32 3.70
CA SER A 28 4.28 1.08 5.13
C SER A 28 2.82 1.20 5.58
N ALA A 29 2.07 2.18 5.06
CA ALA A 29 0.69 2.41 5.46
C ALA A 29 -0.25 1.32 4.94
N SER A 30 -0.01 0.82 3.73
CA SER A 30 -0.83 -0.23 3.12
C SER A 30 -0.72 -1.54 3.89
N TYR A 31 0.51 -1.97 4.23
CA TYR A 31 0.72 -3.16 5.06
C TYR A 31 0.24 -2.97 6.51
N GLY A 32 0.51 -1.81 7.12
CA GLY A 32 0.06 -1.50 8.48
C GLY A 32 -1.46 -1.48 8.62
N ALA A 33 -2.16 -0.88 7.64
CA ALA A 33 -3.61 -0.83 7.61
C ALA A 33 -4.23 -2.22 7.40
N LEU A 34 -3.66 -3.02 6.50
CA LEU A 34 -4.10 -4.40 6.29
C LEU A 34 -3.94 -5.22 7.56
N ALA A 35 -2.77 -5.20 8.20
CA ALA A 35 -2.52 -5.94 9.43
C ALA A 35 -3.46 -5.51 10.57
N ALA A 36 -3.64 -4.21 10.78
CA ALA A 36 -4.54 -3.69 11.81
C ALA A 36 -6.02 -4.07 11.58
N SER A 37 -6.44 -4.21 10.31
CA SER A 37 -7.83 -4.53 9.95
C SER A 37 -8.33 -5.88 10.48
N PHE A 38 -7.41 -6.79 10.83
CA PHE A 38 -7.75 -8.07 11.47
C PHE A 38 -8.24 -7.91 12.91
N PHE A 39 -7.94 -6.78 13.57
CA PHE A 39 -8.13 -6.61 15.01
C PHE A 39 -8.97 -5.38 15.38
N SER A 40 -9.05 -4.38 14.50
CA SER A 40 -9.72 -3.11 14.77
C SER A 40 -10.24 -2.45 13.49
N PRO A 41 -11.30 -1.63 13.55
CA PRO A 41 -11.63 -0.71 12.46
C PRO A 41 -10.44 0.22 12.15
N VAL A 42 -10.06 0.29 10.88
CA VAL A 42 -8.91 1.07 10.42
C VAL A 42 -9.35 2.23 9.56
N ARG A 43 -8.73 3.39 9.78
CA ARG A 43 -8.78 4.55 8.89
C ARG A 43 -7.40 4.79 8.30
N LEU A 44 -7.31 4.87 6.98
CA LEU A 44 -6.07 5.09 6.24
C LEU A 44 -6.02 6.54 5.75
N VAL A 45 -4.91 7.21 6.02
CA VAL A 45 -4.63 8.56 5.51
C VAL A 45 -3.35 8.53 4.69
N GLY A 46 -3.41 9.10 3.49
CA GLY A 46 -2.28 9.13 2.58
C GLY A 46 -2.61 9.85 1.27
N ILE A 47 -1.68 9.77 0.32
CA ILE A 47 -1.81 10.39 -0.99
C ILE A 47 -1.30 9.42 -2.05
N VAL A 48 -2.02 9.32 -3.16
CA VAL A 48 -1.66 8.51 -4.34
C VAL A 48 -1.84 9.32 -5.62
N GLY A 49 -1.16 8.90 -6.69
CA GLY A 49 -1.26 9.53 -8.01
C GLY A 49 -2.48 9.06 -8.81
N ASP A 50 -2.65 9.64 -10.00
CA ASP A 50 -3.67 9.23 -10.97
C ASP A 50 -3.43 7.82 -11.51
N ASP A 51 -2.23 7.28 -11.33
CA ASP A 51 -1.82 5.95 -11.75
C ASP A 51 -2.10 4.85 -10.72
N PHE A 52 -2.61 5.18 -9.52
CA PHE A 52 -2.89 4.15 -8.51
C PHE A 52 -4.05 3.24 -8.93
N PRO A 53 -3.90 1.91 -8.89
CA PRO A 53 -4.93 1.01 -9.38
C PRO A 53 -6.22 1.08 -8.54
N GLU A 54 -7.37 1.13 -9.22
CA GLU A 54 -8.67 1.07 -8.55
C GLU A 54 -8.87 -0.27 -7.82
N SER A 55 -8.22 -1.34 -8.27
CA SER A 55 -8.22 -2.64 -7.61
C SER A 55 -7.76 -2.57 -6.16
N GLU A 56 -6.81 -1.69 -5.84
CA GLU A 56 -6.29 -1.55 -4.47
C GLU A 56 -7.31 -0.89 -3.54
N PHE A 57 -8.10 0.08 -4.04
CA PHE A 57 -9.22 0.64 -3.29
C PHE A 57 -10.31 -0.40 -3.03
N GLN A 58 -10.62 -1.25 -4.03
CA GLN A 58 -11.57 -2.34 -3.85
C GLN A 58 -11.05 -3.39 -2.86
N PHE A 59 -9.76 -3.69 -2.90
CA PHE A 59 -9.11 -4.57 -1.95
C PHE A 59 -9.22 -4.02 -0.52
N TRP A 60 -8.86 -2.77 -0.26
CA TRP A 60 -9.00 -2.16 1.06
C TRP A 60 -10.46 -2.13 1.55
N LYS A 61 -11.40 -1.81 0.67
CA LYS A 61 -12.83 -1.85 0.98
C LYS A 61 -13.29 -3.25 1.37
N SER A 62 -12.81 -4.30 0.69
CA SER A 62 -13.10 -5.70 1.04
C SER A 62 -12.59 -6.09 2.43
N ARG A 63 -11.56 -5.39 2.92
CA ARG A 63 -10.96 -5.53 4.26
C ARG A 63 -11.58 -4.60 5.29
N LYS A 64 -12.65 -3.85 4.95
CA LYS A 64 -13.30 -2.85 5.81
C LYS A 64 -12.35 -1.76 6.30
N ILE A 65 -11.35 -1.41 5.49
CA ILE A 65 -10.47 -0.27 5.73
C ILE A 65 -11.15 0.97 5.17
N ASP A 66 -11.30 1.99 6.00
CA ASP A 66 -11.83 3.30 5.60
C ASP A 66 -10.73 4.12 4.93
N THR A 67 -10.95 4.48 3.66
CA THR A 67 -10.00 5.20 2.81
C THR A 67 -10.44 6.63 2.50
N GLU A 68 -11.41 7.21 3.23
CA GLU A 68 -11.85 8.60 3.03
C GLU A 68 -10.68 9.61 3.20
N GLY A 69 -9.67 9.23 4.00
CA GLY A 69 -8.45 10.00 4.20
C GLY A 69 -7.37 9.84 3.11
N VAL A 70 -7.60 9.00 2.09
CA VAL A 70 -6.65 8.79 0.99
C VAL A 70 -7.01 9.73 -0.16
N GLN A 71 -6.13 10.68 -0.46
CA GLN A 71 -6.30 11.62 -1.57
C GLN A 71 -5.72 11.06 -2.86
N ARG A 72 -6.47 11.16 -3.95
CA ARG A 72 -5.95 10.96 -5.31
C ARG A 72 -5.65 12.33 -5.92
N VAL A 73 -4.42 12.54 -6.37
CA VAL A 73 -3.99 13.82 -6.94
C VAL A 73 -3.33 13.63 -8.30
N LYS A 74 -3.31 14.71 -9.09
CA LYS A 74 -2.57 14.74 -10.34
C LYS A 74 -1.10 14.45 -10.11
N GLY A 75 -0.58 13.41 -10.77
CA GLY A 75 0.80 12.98 -10.62
C GLY A 75 0.94 11.46 -10.54
N LYS A 76 2.13 11.02 -10.13
CA LYS A 76 2.46 9.60 -9.97
C LYS A 76 2.45 9.19 -8.51
N THR A 77 2.01 7.97 -8.25
CA THR A 77 2.11 7.32 -6.95
C THR A 77 3.57 7.10 -6.62
N PHE A 78 3.91 7.21 -5.33
CA PHE A 78 5.24 6.88 -4.83
C PHE A 78 5.63 5.47 -5.29
N ARG A 79 6.85 5.33 -5.81
CA ARG A 79 7.40 4.05 -6.26
C ARG A 79 8.67 3.72 -5.52
N TRP A 80 8.80 2.46 -5.15
CA TRP A 80 10.01 1.92 -4.54
C TRP A 80 10.46 0.67 -5.28
N SER A 81 11.78 0.49 -5.37
CA SER A 81 12.39 -0.72 -5.93
C SER A 81 13.38 -1.26 -4.93
N GLY A 82 13.28 -2.57 -4.66
CA GLY A 82 14.15 -3.27 -3.73
C GLY A 82 14.61 -4.60 -4.29
N GLU A 83 15.87 -4.92 -4.01
CA GLU A 83 16.49 -6.19 -4.40
C GLU A 83 16.94 -6.94 -3.15
N TYR A 84 16.48 -8.18 -3.02
CA TYR A 84 17.00 -9.12 -2.05
C TYR A 84 18.22 -9.82 -2.62
N ALA A 85 19.33 -9.78 -1.89
CA ALA A 85 20.51 -10.58 -2.18
C ALA A 85 20.34 -12.00 -1.60
N TRP A 86 21.12 -12.95 -2.11
CA TRP A 86 21.30 -14.21 -1.41
C TRP A 86 21.90 -13.94 -0.03
N ASP A 87 21.30 -14.54 0.99
CA ASP A 87 21.94 -14.68 2.30
C ASP A 87 22.75 -15.98 2.25
N LEU A 88 23.98 -15.88 1.72
CA LEU A 88 24.94 -16.98 1.57
C LEU A 88 25.83 -17.11 2.80
#